data_AF-A0A0S7Y7Y0-F1
#
_entry.id   AF-A0A0S7Y7Y0-F1
#
_cell.length_a   1.000
_cell.length_b   1.000
_cell.length_c   1.000
_cell.angle_alpha   90.00
_cell.angle_beta   90.00
_cell.angle_gamma   90.00
#
_symmetry.space_group_name_H-M   'P 1'
#
loop_
_entity.id
_entity.type
_entity.pdbx_description
1 polymer ?
#
loop_
_entity_poly.entity_id
_entity_poly.type
_entity_poly.pdbx_seq_one_letter_code
_entity_poly.pdbx_strand_id
1 'polypeptide(L)'
;MGVSSLAPRTVRGRQSWSARYFARRVVYPWELPSIMRKHIYTGAMGSTYYALINGIFFVYFGNSIGMSRFQWGVMGAIASFLLTAQLLSAVLTQRSGRRKVVWFASAIAARGLRILGILVSLWLWHTGWVQASVVLIAFICLSNFFGAMAEPPWLSWLADIIPERDHGRFWGRRSAWIALSSGSSTCSFTAPSRSRPWRCRVRAISSAISWPRSATAPSGRG
;
A
#
# COMPACT_ATOMS: atom_id res chain seq x y z
N MET A 1 3.88 66.52 3.03
CA MET A 1 4.53 65.67 2.00
C MET A 1 5.65 64.92 2.71
N GLY A 2 5.62 63.63 3.06
CA GLY A 2 4.82 62.50 2.60
C GLY A 2 5.72 61.51 1.88
N VAL A 3 6.34 60.55 2.58
CA VAL A 3 6.74 59.24 2.01
C VAL A 3 6.74 58.19 3.13
N SER A 4 5.63 57.49 3.28
CA SER A 4 5.54 56.25 4.03
C SER A 4 5.56 55.10 3.03
N SER A 5 6.73 54.52 2.72
CA SER A 5 6.83 53.36 1.80
C SER A 5 6.97 52.05 2.58
N LEU A 6 5.79 51.50 2.89
CA LEU A 6 5.41 50.08 2.79
C LEU A 6 6.51 49.03 2.99
N ALA A 7 6.60 48.52 4.22
CA ALA A 7 7.12 47.18 4.48
C ALA A 7 6.27 46.12 3.76
N PRO A 8 6.85 45.04 3.19
CA PRO A 8 6.09 43.97 2.59
C PRO A 8 5.24 43.28 3.66
N ARG A 9 3.91 43.51 3.60
CA ARG A 9 2.92 42.75 4.37
C ARG A 9 3.11 41.28 4.04
N THR A 10 3.68 40.52 4.98
CA THR A 10 3.64 39.06 4.95
C THR A 10 2.18 38.65 5.13
N VAL A 11 1.48 38.51 4.02
CA VAL A 11 0.16 37.89 3.99
C VAL A 11 0.39 36.44 4.44
N ARG A 12 0.20 36.20 5.74
CA ARG A 12 0.13 34.87 6.35
C ARG A 12 -1.18 34.24 5.88
N GLY A 13 -1.25 33.98 4.57
CA GLY A 13 -2.37 33.31 3.93
C GLY A 13 -2.55 31.99 4.65
N ARG A 14 -3.79 31.74 5.09
CA ARG A 14 -4.22 30.51 5.75
C ARG A 14 -4.02 29.37 4.74
N GLN A 15 -2.81 28.82 4.65
CA GLN A 15 -2.51 27.70 3.79
C GLN A 15 -3.42 26.55 4.21
N SER A 16 -4.22 26.05 3.27
CA SER A 16 -5.11 24.92 3.53
C SER A 16 -4.29 23.74 4.03
N TRP A 17 -4.86 22.95 4.95
CA TRP A 17 -4.21 21.78 5.54
C TRP A 17 -3.65 20.83 4.46
N SER A 18 -4.37 20.67 3.35
CA SER A 18 -3.94 19.88 2.20
C SER A 18 -2.67 20.44 1.54
N ALA A 19 -2.54 21.76 1.37
CA ALA A 19 -1.35 22.38 0.77
C ALA A 19 -0.08 22.12 1.61
N ARG A 20 -0.21 22.14 2.95
CA ARG A 20 0.92 21.86 3.86
C ARG A 20 1.34 20.40 3.85
N TYR A 21 0.38 19.46 3.82
CA TYR A 21 0.67 18.02 3.79
C TYR A 21 1.32 17.57 2.47
N PHE A 22 0.90 18.15 1.35
CA PHE A 22 1.43 17.81 0.03
C PHE A 22 2.69 18.58 -0.37
N ALA A 23 3.15 19.54 0.44
CA ALA A 23 4.39 20.27 0.21
C ALA A 23 5.61 19.32 0.12
N ARG A 24 6.59 19.68 -0.73
CA ARG A 24 7.89 19.01 -0.79
C ARG A 24 8.67 19.36 0.49
N ARG A 25 8.92 18.36 1.33
CA ARG A 25 9.80 18.46 2.50
C ARG A 25 11.14 17.82 2.16
N VAL A 26 12.23 18.50 2.47
CA VAL A 26 13.59 17.94 2.38
C VAL A 26 13.74 16.88 3.48
N VAL A 27 14.19 15.68 3.11
CA VAL A 27 14.41 14.57 4.05
C VAL A 27 15.88 14.55 4.42
N TYR A 28 16.18 14.63 5.71
CA TYR A 28 17.57 14.61 6.18
C TYR A 28 18.08 13.18 6.39
N PRO A 29 19.40 12.93 6.24
CA PRO A 29 19.98 11.58 6.35
C PRO A 29 19.69 10.87 7.69
N TRP A 30 19.61 11.62 8.80
CA TRP A 30 19.30 11.06 10.12
C TRP A 30 17.83 10.68 10.31
N GLU A 31 16.91 11.24 9.51
CA GLU A 31 15.48 10.89 9.56
C GLU A 31 15.17 9.65 8.70
N LEU A 32 16.03 9.37 7.70
CA LEU A 32 15.84 8.31 6.71
C LEU A 32 15.61 6.92 7.35
N PRO A 33 16.39 6.46 8.36
CA PRO A 33 16.15 5.15 8.98
C PRO A 33 14.78 5.05 9.64
N SER A 34 14.27 6.13 10.24
CA SER A 34 12.94 6.17 10.86
C SER A 34 11.84 6.09 9.80
N ILE A 35 12.00 6.83 8.70
CA ILE A 35 11.07 6.81 7.56
C ILE A 35 11.02 5.43 6.92
N MET A 36 12.18 4.79 6.71
CA MET A 36 12.26 3.43 6.15
C MET A 36 11.57 2.41 7.06
N ARG A 37 11.78 2.47 8.38
CA ARG A 37 11.09 1.58 9.34
C ARG A 37 9.58 1.76 9.28
N LYS A 38 9.10 3.00 9.28
CA LYS A 38 7.66 3.30 9.16
C LYS A 38 7.07 2.73 7.87
N HIS A 39 7.77 2.85 6.74
CA HIS A 39 7.33 2.26 5.46
C HIS A 39 7.29 0.73 5.47
N ILE A 40 8.21 0.07 6.18
CA ILE A 40 8.18 -1.38 6.35
C ILE A 40 6.96 -1.79 7.18
N TYR A 41 6.70 -1.12 8.30
CA TYR A 41 5.52 -1.39 9.14
C TYR A 41 4.21 -1.15 8.40
N THR A 42 4.06 -0.01 7.71
CA THR A 42 2.85 0.27 6.93
C THR A 42 2.69 -0.68 5.76
N GLY A 43 3.80 -1.11 5.13
CA GLY A 43 3.81 -2.14 4.09
C GLY A 43 3.35 -3.50 4.61
N ALA A 44 3.84 -3.93 5.77
CA ALA A 44 3.43 -5.19 6.40
C ALA A 44 1.96 -5.18 6.82
N MET A 45 1.48 -4.09 7.44
CA MET A 45 0.06 -3.92 7.76
C MET A 45 -0.82 -3.92 6.50
N GLY A 46 -0.36 -3.23 5.44
CA GLY A 46 -1.03 -3.20 4.16
C GLY A 46 -1.12 -4.58 3.50
N SER A 47 -0.05 -5.38 3.58
CA SER A 47 -0.06 -6.75 3.05
C SER A 47 -0.98 -7.67 3.85
N THR A 48 -1.00 -7.56 5.19
CA THR A 48 -1.95 -8.34 6.02
C THR A 48 -3.39 -7.96 5.68
N TYR A 49 -3.70 -6.66 5.59
CA TYR A 49 -5.01 -6.18 5.12
C TYR A 49 -5.39 -6.77 3.76
N TYR A 50 -4.48 -6.71 2.79
CA TYR A 50 -4.73 -7.22 1.44
C TYR A 50 -4.94 -8.74 1.43
N ALA A 51 -4.16 -9.48 2.21
CA ALA A 51 -4.29 -10.93 2.35
C ALA A 51 -5.63 -11.32 2.99
N LEU A 52 -6.10 -10.58 4.01
CA LEU A 52 -7.40 -10.84 4.63
C LEU A 52 -8.54 -10.57 3.66
N ILE A 53 -8.48 -9.45 2.92
CA ILE A 53 -9.58 -8.97 2.10
C ILE A 53 -9.62 -9.55 0.69
N ASN A 54 -8.50 -10.03 0.13
CA ASN A 54 -8.46 -10.75 -1.15
C ASN A 54 -8.24 -12.26 -0.99
N GLY A 55 -8.03 -12.75 0.24
CA GLY A 55 -7.76 -14.16 0.51
C GLY A 55 -9.04 -14.97 0.70
N ILE A 56 -8.95 -15.96 1.60
CA ILE A 56 -9.98 -16.98 1.81
C ILE A 56 -11.34 -16.39 2.21
N PHE A 57 -11.36 -15.29 2.98
CA PHE A 57 -12.61 -14.63 3.38
C PHE A 57 -13.39 -14.11 2.17
N PHE A 58 -12.71 -13.54 1.18
CA PHE A 58 -13.35 -13.05 -0.02
C PHE A 58 -13.88 -14.18 -0.89
N VAL A 59 -13.12 -15.27 -1.02
CA VAL A 59 -13.56 -16.47 -1.74
C VAL A 59 -14.80 -17.07 -1.07
N TYR A 60 -14.79 -17.22 0.25
CA TYR A 60 -15.93 -17.74 1.00
C TYR A 60 -17.17 -16.85 0.84
N PHE A 61 -16.99 -15.54 0.99
CA PHE A 61 -18.06 -14.56 0.81
C PHE A 61 -18.66 -14.60 -0.60
N GLY A 62 -17.82 -14.60 -1.65
CA GLY A 62 -18.28 -14.71 -3.03
C GLY A 62 -19.07 -16.00 -3.28
N ASN A 63 -18.60 -17.14 -2.75
CA ASN A 63 -19.32 -18.41 -2.86
C ASN A 63 -20.66 -18.39 -2.11
N SER A 64 -20.74 -17.76 -0.93
CA SER A 64 -22.00 -17.65 -0.16
C SER A 64 -23.09 -16.81 -0.87
N ILE A 65 -22.68 -15.85 -1.70
CA ILE A 65 -23.60 -15.03 -2.53
C ILE A 65 -24.00 -15.78 -3.81
N GLY A 66 -23.44 -16.96 -4.07
CA GLY A 66 -23.73 -17.75 -5.28
C GLY A 66 -22.92 -17.32 -6.49
N MET A 67 -21.70 -16.79 -6.30
CA MET A 67 -20.85 -16.36 -7.40
C MET A 67 -20.42 -17.56 -8.26
N SER A 68 -20.72 -17.49 -9.57
CA SER A 68 -20.49 -18.61 -10.48
C SER A 68 -19.01 -18.75 -10.87
N ARG A 69 -18.61 -19.94 -11.33
CA ARG A 69 -17.24 -20.17 -11.83
C ARG A 69 -16.88 -19.24 -12.99
N PHE A 70 -17.85 -18.92 -13.84
CA PHE A 70 -17.67 -17.98 -14.94
C PHE A 70 -17.33 -16.57 -14.42
N GLN A 71 -18.04 -16.12 -13.39
CA GLN A 71 -17.80 -14.82 -12.74
C GLN A 71 -16.40 -14.72 -12.12
N TRP A 72 -15.91 -15.80 -11.50
CA TRP A 72 -14.52 -15.88 -11.02
C TRP A 72 -13.52 -15.79 -12.18
N GLY A 73 -13.80 -16.45 -13.30
CA GLY A 73 -12.98 -16.38 -14.51
C GLY A 73 -12.90 -14.97 -15.10
N VAL A 74 -14.03 -14.28 -15.20
CA VAL A 74 -14.10 -12.88 -15.67
C VAL A 74 -13.30 -11.95 -14.75
N MET A 75 -13.40 -12.11 -13.43
CA MET A 75 -12.58 -11.34 -12.49
C MET A 75 -11.07 -11.57 -12.70
N GLY A 76 -10.66 -12.83 -12.92
CA GLY A 76 -9.27 -13.16 -13.23
C GLY A 76 -8.79 -12.53 -14.54
N ALA A 77 -9.61 -12.56 -15.59
CA ALA A 77 -9.29 -11.92 -16.86
C ALA A 77 -9.12 -10.40 -16.69
N ILE A 78 -10.04 -9.75 -15.97
CA ILE A 78 -9.95 -8.31 -15.66
C ILE A 78 -8.67 -8.00 -14.88
N ALA A 79 -8.28 -8.86 -13.92
CA ALA A 79 -7.06 -8.65 -13.15
C ALA A 79 -5.80 -8.59 -14.05
N SER A 80 -5.73 -9.40 -15.11
CA SER A 80 -4.65 -9.32 -16.09
C SER A 80 -4.64 -8.00 -16.86
N PHE A 81 -5.82 -7.48 -17.21
CA PHE A 81 -5.95 -6.15 -17.82
C PHE A 81 -5.55 -5.01 -16.90
N LEU A 82 -5.53 -5.20 -15.57
CA LEU A 82 -5.06 -4.15 -14.66
C LEU A 82 -3.57 -3.83 -14.83
N LEU A 83 -2.78 -4.72 -15.45
CA LEU A 83 -1.39 -4.42 -15.78
C LEU A 83 -1.28 -3.24 -16.76
N THR A 84 -2.18 -3.12 -17.74
CA THR A 84 -2.19 -1.95 -18.64
C THR A 84 -2.67 -0.68 -17.93
N ALA A 85 -3.53 -0.80 -16.92
CA ALA A 85 -3.92 0.33 -16.06
C ALA A 85 -2.74 0.93 -15.28
N GLN A 86 -1.75 0.11 -14.90
CA GLN A 86 -0.53 0.61 -14.25
C GLN A 86 0.29 1.49 -15.20
N LEU A 87 0.38 1.12 -16.48
CA LEU A 87 1.07 1.92 -17.50
C LEU A 87 0.36 3.27 -17.72
N LEU A 88 -0.98 3.25 -17.80
CA LEU A 88 -1.78 4.47 -17.88
C LEU A 88 -1.55 5.39 -16.67
N SER A 89 -1.46 4.82 -15.47
CA SER A 89 -1.18 5.59 -14.26
C SER A 89 0.20 6.25 -14.29
N ALA A 90 1.22 5.57 -14.81
CA ALA A 90 2.55 6.15 -14.93
C ALA A 90 2.54 7.41 -15.82
N VAL A 91 1.87 7.35 -16.98
CA VAL A 91 1.71 8.50 -17.89
C VAL A 91 0.90 9.63 -17.23
N LEU A 92 -0.20 9.30 -16.56
CA LEU A 92 -1.03 10.29 -15.87
C LEU A 92 -0.26 11.01 -14.75
N THR A 93 0.62 10.28 -14.06
CA THR A 93 1.45 10.80 -12.98
C THR A 93 2.53 11.75 -13.50
N GLN A 94 3.16 11.41 -14.63
CA GLN A 94 4.11 12.29 -15.30
C GLN A 94 3.45 13.60 -15.75
N ARG A 95 2.25 13.52 -16.35
CA ARG A 95 1.51 14.71 -16.80
C ARG A 95 1.01 15.59 -15.65
N SER A 96 0.55 15.00 -14.56
CA SER A 96 -0.05 15.75 -13.45
C SER A 96 0.98 16.42 -12.53
N GLY A 97 2.23 15.93 -12.49
CA GLY A 97 3.31 16.45 -11.63
C GLY A 97 3.09 16.31 -10.11
N ARG A 98 1.87 15.98 -9.67
CA ARG A 98 1.41 15.91 -8.27
C ARG A 98 1.24 14.47 -7.79
N ARG A 99 2.33 13.70 -7.84
CA ARG A 99 2.37 12.26 -7.49
C ARG A 99 1.67 11.87 -6.18
N LYS A 100 1.82 12.66 -5.12
CA LYS A 100 1.22 12.38 -3.80
C LYS A 100 -0.30 12.48 -3.81
N VAL A 101 -0.86 13.42 -4.59
CA VAL A 101 -2.32 13.63 -4.68
C VAL A 101 -2.96 12.51 -5.48
N VAL A 102 -2.35 12.14 -6.61
CA VAL A 102 -2.81 11.01 -7.44
C VAL A 102 -2.80 9.72 -6.60
N TRP A 103 -1.69 9.44 -5.91
CA TRP A 103 -1.59 8.29 -5.02
C TRP A 103 -2.69 8.28 -3.94
N PHE A 104 -2.86 9.40 -3.23
CA PHE A 104 -3.81 9.49 -2.12
C PHE A 104 -5.27 9.34 -2.58
N ALA A 105 -5.63 10.00 -3.69
CA ALA A 105 -6.97 9.89 -4.27
C ALA A 105 -7.26 8.46 -4.75
N SER A 106 -6.33 7.86 -5.49
CA SER A 106 -6.48 6.48 -5.99
C SER A 106 -6.52 5.47 -4.84
N ALA A 107 -5.68 5.62 -3.82
CA ALA A 107 -5.65 4.71 -2.67
C ALA A 107 -6.94 4.79 -1.83
N ILE A 108 -7.49 6.00 -1.63
CA ILE A 108 -8.76 6.18 -0.92
C ILE A 108 -9.92 5.64 -1.76
N ALA A 109 -9.96 5.95 -3.06
CA ALA A 109 -10.98 5.43 -3.95
C ALA A 109 -10.99 3.90 -3.97
N ALA A 110 -9.80 3.27 -4.08
CA ALA A 110 -9.67 1.82 -4.06
C ALA A 110 -10.26 1.20 -2.78
N ARG A 111 -9.91 1.75 -1.60
CA ARG A 111 -10.41 1.25 -0.30
C ARG A 111 -11.90 1.53 -0.11
N GLY A 112 -12.35 2.74 -0.43
CA GLY A 112 -13.74 3.15 -0.33
C GLY A 112 -14.65 2.29 -1.20
N LEU A 113 -14.31 2.14 -2.49
CA LEU A 113 -15.06 1.29 -3.41
C LEU A 113 -15.12 -0.17 -2.98
N ARG A 114 -14.06 -0.67 -2.36
CA ARG A 114 -14.05 -2.06 -1.88
C ARG A 114 -14.99 -2.27 -0.71
N ILE A 115 -14.92 -1.39 0.29
CA ILE A 115 -15.80 -1.45 1.46
C ILE A 115 -17.24 -1.26 1.02
N LEU A 116 -17.51 -0.27 0.15
CA LEU A 116 -18.83 -0.05 -0.43
C LEU A 116 -19.33 -1.28 -1.20
N GLY A 117 -18.49 -1.90 -2.03
CA GLY A 117 -18.85 -3.10 -2.77
C GLY A 117 -19.27 -4.27 -1.87
N ILE A 118 -18.53 -4.49 -0.78
CA ILE A 118 -18.85 -5.55 0.20
C ILE A 118 -20.15 -5.22 0.93
N LEU A 119 -20.32 -3.98 1.42
CA LEU A 119 -21.51 -3.57 2.15
C LEU A 119 -22.78 -3.60 1.28
N VAL A 120 -22.69 -3.09 0.05
CA VAL A 120 -23.80 -3.10 -0.91
C VAL A 120 -24.15 -4.54 -1.29
N SER A 121 -23.16 -5.40 -1.51
CA SER A 121 -23.42 -6.81 -1.83
C SER A 121 -24.06 -7.56 -0.65
N LEU A 122 -23.63 -7.30 0.59
CA LEU A 122 -24.26 -7.84 1.79
C LEU A 122 -25.72 -7.40 1.92
N TRP A 123 -25.98 -6.11 1.69
CA TRP A 123 -27.33 -5.56 1.76
C TRP A 123 -28.25 -6.17 0.68
N LEU A 124 -27.76 -6.29 -0.55
CA LEU A 124 -28.50 -6.90 -1.66
C LEU A 124 -28.75 -8.41 -1.47
N TRP A 125 -27.81 -9.10 -0.83
CA TRP A 125 -27.99 -10.50 -0.47
C TRP A 125 -29.13 -10.67 0.56
N HIS A 126 -29.21 -9.78 1.55
CA HIS A 126 -30.29 -9.80 2.54
C HIS A 126 -31.66 -9.44 1.94
N THR A 127 -31.71 -8.65 0.85
CA THR A 127 -32.96 -8.35 0.14
C THR A 127 -33.35 -9.42 -0.90
N GLY A 128 -32.57 -10.51 -1.02
CA GLY A 128 -32.87 -11.64 -1.91
C GLY A 128 -32.60 -11.37 -3.39
N TRP A 129 -31.79 -10.36 -3.73
CA TRP A 129 -31.48 -10.02 -5.11
C TRP A 129 -30.52 -11.02 -5.75
N VAL A 130 -30.97 -11.68 -6.83
CA VAL A 130 -30.20 -12.71 -7.58
C VAL A 130 -28.90 -12.16 -8.19
N GLN A 131 -28.83 -10.85 -8.45
CA GLN A 131 -27.69 -10.20 -9.12
C GLN A 131 -26.67 -9.56 -8.14
N ALA A 132 -26.76 -9.84 -6.84
CA ALA A 132 -25.83 -9.31 -5.84
C ALA A 132 -24.35 -9.64 -6.13
N SER A 133 -24.09 -10.77 -6.81
CA SER A 133 -22.76 -11.19 -7.25
C SER A 133 -22.17 -10.30 -8.34
N VAL A 134 -22.97 -9.83 -9.29
CA VAL A 134 -22.51 -8.94 -10.39
C VAL A 134 -22.10 -7.58 -9.85
N VAL A 135 -22.87 -7.03 -8.90
CA VAL A 135 -22.55 -5.77 -8.24
C VAL A 135 -21.23 -5.89 -7.47
N LEU A 136 -21.05 -6.98 -6.72
CA LEU A 136 -19.79 -7.24 -6.01
C LEU A 136 -18.58 -7.24 -6.96
N ILE A 137 -18.70 -7.95 -8.07
CA ILE A 137 -17.64 -8.04 -9.09
C ILE A 137 -17.32 -6.66 -9.65
N ALA A 138 -18.33 -5.89 -10.05
CA ALA A 138 -18.14 -4.55 -10.62
C ALA A 138 -17.38 -3.63 -9.66
N PHE A 139 -17.80 -3.56 -8.40
CA PHE A 139 -17.14 -2.74 -7.39
C PHE A 139 -15.71 -3.20 -7.08
N ILE A 140 -15.46 -4.51 -7.05
CA ILE A 140 -14.12 -5.04 -6.78
C ILE A 140 -13.19 -4.82 -7.97
N CYS A 141 -13.65 -5.02 -9.19
CA CYS A 141 -12.89 -4.71 -10.39
C CYS A 141 -12.52 -3.22 -10.43
N LEU A 142 -13.47 -2.33 -10.13
CA LEU A 142 -13.21 -0.90 -10.07
C LEU A 142 -12.24 -0.53 -8.94
N SER A 143 -12.41 -1.12 -7.76
CA SER A 143 -11.48 -0.98 -6.64
C SER A 143 -10.05 -1.40 -7.02
N ASN A 144 -9.90 -2.56 -7.68
CA ASN A 144 -8.61 -3.07 -8.12
C ASN A 144 -7.99 -2.17 -9.20
N PHE A 145 -8.79 -1.55 -10.07
CA PHE A 145 -8.33 -0.56 -11.04
C PHE A 145 -7.70 0.65 -10.36
N PHE A 146 -8.40 1.27 -9.39
CA PHE A 146 -7.82 2.37 -8.62
C PHE A 146 -6.61 1.94 -7.78
N GLY A 147 -6.60 0.70 -7.28
CA GLY A 147 -5.46 0.11 -6.58
C GLY A 147 -4.22 0.01 -7.49
N ALA A 148 -4.40 -0.52 -8.70
CA ALA A 148 -3.35 -0.61 -9.70
C ALA A 148 -2.83 0.77 -10.12
N MET A 149 -3.70 1.79 -10.17
CA MET A 149 -3.25 3.17 -10.42
C MET A 149 -2.41 3.76 -9.28
N ALA A 150 -2.62 3.34 -8.04
CA ALA A 150 -1.86 3.87 -6.91
C ALA A 150 -0.43 3.31 -6.82
N GLU A 151 -0.14 2.15 -7.40
CA GLU A 151 1.15 1.47 -7.23
C GLU A 151 2.34 2.24 -7.84
N PRO A 152 2.30 2.69 -9.12
CA PRO A 152 3.45 3.37 -9.74
C PRO A 152 3.84 4.71 -9.09
N PRO A 153 2.90 5.60 -8.73
CA PRO A 153 3.22 6.83 -7.99
C PRO A 153 3.92 6.58 -6.66
N TRP A 154 3.51 5.51 -5.96
CA TRP A 154 4.10 5.12 -4.67
C TRP A 154 5.53 4.62 -4.85
N LEU A 155 5.77 3.75 -5.84
CA LEU A 155 7.09 3.24 -6.18
C LEU A 155 8.05 4.36 -6.59
N SER A 156 7.62 5.27 -7.47
CA SER A 156 8.42 6.43 -7.89
C SER A 156 8.76 7.34 -6.71
N TRP A 157 7.80 7.60 -5.81
CA TRP A 157 8.06 8.41 -4.64
C TRP A 157 9.03 7.75 -3.66
N LEU A 158 8.98 6.43 -3.50
CA LEU A 158 9.87 5.68 -2.63
C LEU A 158 11.30 5.60 -3.19
N ALA A 159 11.44 5.44 -4.50
CA ALA A 159 12.72 5.47 -5.20
C ALA A 159 13.46 6.81 -5.01
N ASP A 160 12.73 7.94 -5.01
CA ASP A 160 13.30 9.27 -4.75
C ASP A 160 13.82 9.46 -3.31
N ILE A 161 13.27 8.74 -2.33
CA ILE A 161 13.62 8.91 -0.91
C ILE A 161 14.83 8.05 -0.53
N ILE A 162 14.94 6.86 -1.10
CA ILE A 162 15.93 5.87 -0.69
C ILE A 162 17.15 5.99 -1.62
N PRO A 163 18.38 6.06 -1.10
CA PRO A 163 19.58 6.10 -1.93
C PRO A 163 19.78 4.75 -2.63
N GLU A 164 20.23 4.77 -3.89
CA GLU A 164 20.37 3.61 -4.79
C GLU A 164 21.10 2.43 -4.12
N ARG A 165 22.19 2.70 -3.39
CA ARG A 165 22.99 1.71 -2.67
C ARG A 165 22.21 0.86 -1.65
N ASP A 166 21.13 1.41 -1.09
CA ASP A 166 20.34 0.79 -0.02
C ASP A 166 19.02 0.20 -0.55
N HIS A 167 18.71 0.34 -1.85
CA HIS A 167 17.46 -0.14 -2.45
C HIS A 167 17.26 -1.64 -2.23
N GLY A 168 18.24 -2.46 -2.63
CA GLY A 168 18.14 -3.93 -2.53
C GLY A 168 17.93 -4.40 -1.08
N ARG A 169 18.64 -3.78 -0.13
CA ARG A 169 18.53 -4.10 1.29
C ARG A 169 17.17 -3.67 1.88
N PHE A 170 16.64 -2.52 1.45
CA PHE A 170 15.30 -2.09 1.84
C PHE A 170 14.21 -3.03 1.31
N TRP A 171 14.24 -3.33 0.00
CA TRP A 171 13.27 -4.21 -0.64
C TRP A 171 13.32 -5.63 -0.07
N GLY A 172 14.52 -6.18 0.16
CA GLY A 172 14.68 -7.50 0.78
C GLY A 172 14.08 -7.56 2.19
N ARG A 173 14.31 -6.54 3.02
CA ARG A 173 13.75 -6.47 4.38
C ARG A 173 12.23 -6.30 4.36
N ARG A 174 11.70 -5.40 3.52
CA ARG A 174 10.25 -5.23 3.34
C ARG A 174 9.60 -6.55 2.95
N SER A 175 10.16 -7.25 1.96
CA SER A 175 9.64 -8.55 1.50
C SER A 175 9.72 -9.63 2.58
N ALA A 176 10.79 -9.66 3.38
CA ALA A 176 10.89 -10.59 4.51
C ALA A 176 9.81 -10.37 5.58
N TRP A 177 9.52 -9.10 5.93
CA TRP A 177 8.45 -8.75 6.87
C TRP A 177 7.06 -9.08 6.32
N ILE A 178 6.82 -8.81 5.04
CA ILE A 178 5.57 -9.19 4.36
C ILE A 178 5.41 -10.70 4.38
N ALA A 179 6.45 -11.45 4.00
CA ALA A 179 6.43 -12.91 3.99
C ALA A 179 6.21 -13.50 5.39
N LEU A 180 6.77 -12.88 6.43
CA LEU A 180 6.53 -13.29 7.82
C LEU A 180 5.05 -13.05 8.21
N SER A 181 4.50 -11.87 7.87
CA SER A 181 3.12 -11.53 8.19
C SER A 181 2.09 -12.43 7.49
N SER A 182 2.36 -12.84 6.25
CA SER A 182 1.48 -13.71 5.47
C SER A 182 1.71 -15.20 5.77
N GLY A 183 2.96 -15.59 6.00
CA GLY A 183 3.36 -16.99 6.21
C GLY A 183 2.85 -17.58 7.53
N SER A 184 2.64 -16.76 8.56
CA SER A 184 1.97 -17.19 9.80
C SER A 184 0.54 -17.70 9.55
N SER A 185 -0.17 -17.14 8.57
CA SER A 185 -1.53 -17.54 8.22
C SER A 185 -1.58 -18.85 7.44
N THR A 186 -0.60 -19.11 6.56
CA THR A 186 -0.57 -20.33 5.74
C THR A 186 -0.02 -21.54 6.50
N CYS A 187 1.00 -21.37 7.36
CA CYS A 187 1.56 -22.50 8.12
C CYS A 187 0.58 -23.09 9.15
N SER A 188 -0.45 -22.36 9.57
CA SER A 188 -1.45 -22.87 10.50
C SER A 188 -2.51 -23.75 9.81
N PHE A 189 -2.68 -23.62 8.48
CA PHE A 189 -3.75 -24.30 7.74
C PHE A 189 -3.26 -25.49 6.91
N THR A 190 -1.95 -25.62 6.68
CA THR A 190 -1.38 -26.69 5.82
C THR A 190 -0.13 -27.30 6.44
N ALA A 191 -0.19 -27.74 7.70
CA ALA A 191 0.87 -28.55 8.28
C ALA A 191 0.46 -30.03 8.34
N PRO A 192 0.82 -30.86 7.33
CA PRO A 192 0.90 -32.28 7.53
C PRO A 192 2.02 -32.58 8.54
N SER A 193 1.73 -33.48 9.47
CA SER A 193 2.59 -33.87 10.58
C SER A 193 3.86 -34.62 10.12
N ARG A 194 4.84 -33.98 9.48
CA ARG A 194 6.21 -34.55 9.50
C ARG A 194 7.31 -33.58 9.09
N SER A 195 8.37 -33.66 9.88
CA SER A 195 9.69 -33.02 9.76
C SER A 195 9.74 -31.53 10.12
N ARG A 196 10.90 -31.09 10.62
CA ARG A 196 11.11 -29.85 11.38
C ARG A 196 12.00 -28.84 10.60
N PRO A 197 11.56 -28.19 9.50
CA PRO A 197 12.39 -27.21 8.79
C PRO A 197 12.28 -25.78 9.34
N TRP A 198 11.31 -25.50 10.21
CA TRP A 198 10.92 -24.11 10.54
C TRP A 198 11.93 -23.37 11.43
N ARG A 199 12.74 -24.06 12.22
CA ARG A 199 13.73 -23.41 13.12
C ARG A 199 14.86 -22.72 12.36
N CYS A 200 15.28 -23.25 11.20
CA CYS A 200 16.32 -22.63 10.38
C CYS A 200 15.82 -21.40 9.63
N ARG A 201 14.56 -21.41 9.14
CA ARG A 201 13.97 -20.30 8.39
C ARG A 201 13.66 -19.09 9.27
N VAL A 202 13.16 -19.30 10.49
CA VAL A 202 12.93 -18.21 11.46
C VAL A 202 14.24 -17.58 11.93
N ARG A 203 15.30 -18.38 12.13
CA ARG A 203 16.61 -17.88 12.60
C ARG A 203 17.36 -17.10 11.50
N ALA A 204 17.27 -17.52 10.24
CA ALA A 204 17.82 -16.80 9.08
C ALA A 204 17.08 -15.47 8.79
N ILE A 205 15.78 -15.41 9.05
CA ILE A 205 14.98 -14.18 8.90
C ILE A 205 15.25 -13.22 10.08
N SER A 206 15.37 -13.74 11.30
CA SER A 206 15.73 -12.95 12.48
C SER A 206 17.08 -12.24 12.34
N SER A 207 18.09 -12.87 11.73
CA SER A 207 19.38 -12.23 11.47
C SER A 207 19.29 -11.15 10.37
N ALA A 208 18.48 -11.37 9.33
CA ALA A 208 18.24 -10.40 8.25
C ALA A 208 17.42 -9.16 8.69
N ILE A 209 16.61 -9.30 9.74
CA ILE A 209 15.80 -8.21 10.32
C ILE A 209 16.64 -7.27 11.19
N SER A 210 17.75 -7.75 11.76
CA SER A 210 18.60 -6.97 12.65
C SER A 210 19.19 -5.75 11.92
N TRP A 211 18.93 -4.56 12.46
CA TRP A 211 19.61 -3.36 12.00
C TRP A 211 21.07 -3.45 12.44
N PRO A 212 22.07 -3.13 11.59
CA PRO A 212 23.38 -2.77 12.11
C PRO A 212 23.11 -1.60 13.06
N ARG A 213 23.49 -1.77 14.33
CA ARG A 213 23.47 -0.67 15.28
C ARG A 213 24.27 0.44 14.61
N SER A 214 23.65 1.61 14.47
CA SER A 214 24.36 2.83 14.10
C SER A 214 25.61 2.87 14.98
N ALA A 215 26.78 2.86 14.35
CA ALA A 215 28.05 3.06 15.03
C ALA A 215 27.85 4.26 15.96
N THR A 216 27.99 4.00 17.25
CA THR A 216 28.06 5.02 18.28
C THR A 216 29.03 6.09 17.81
N ALA A 217 28.57 7.33 17.77
CA ALA A 217 29.41 8.50 17.50
C ALA A 217 30.70 8.41 18.33
N PRO A 218 31.87 8.77 17.77
CA PRO A 218 33.09 8.77 18.54
C PRO A 218 32.90 9.72 19.73
N SER A 219 33.03 9.15 20.93
CA SER A 219 33.09 9.89 22.17
C SER A 219 34.21 10.93 22.06
N GLY A 220 33.86 12.21 22.20
CA GLY A 220 34.85 13.25 22.43
C GLY A 220 35.69 12.91 23.65
N ARG A 221 37.00 12.81 23.45
CA ARG A 221 38.07 12.89 24.45
C ARG A 221 39.34 13.31 23.73
N GLY A 222 39.96 14.38 24.20
CA GLY A 222 41.20 14.95 23.69
C GLY A 222 41.06 16.45 23.51
#